data_AF-A0AAX3X908-F1
#
_entry.id   AF-A0AAX3X908-F1
#
_cell.length_a   1.000
_cell.length_b   1.000
_cell.length_c   1.000
_cell.angle_alpha   90.00
_cell.angle_beta   90.00
_cell.angle_gamma   90.00
#
_symmetry.space_group_name_H-M   'P 1'
#
loop_
_entity.id
_entity.type
_entity.pdbx_description
1 polymer ?
#
loop_
_entity_poly.entity_id
_entity_poly.type
_entity_poly.pdbx_seq_one_letter_code
_entity_poly.pdbx_strand_id
1 'polypeptide(L)'
;MGEISRQELMTNRFTTFFKKEFDLNIDGLSLNREYLEFLSTGTDTIPGAKDLLSTLKKSGHKLYVVTNGIDFVQERRLRNTGFNSFFDDIFISQKIGYQKPDARFFKNVFNELSEFNPDDTLIVGDSLTSDIQGGHNANIDSIWYNPKLSPIDKKITPTYQVNNLQDILQIVG
;
A
#
# COMPACT_ATOMS: atom_id res chain seq x y z
N MET A 1 -21.34 14.67 2.49
CA MET A 1 -21.49 13.20 2.63
C MET A 1 -20.83 12.82 3.94
N GLY A 2 -21.56 12.15 4.83
CA GLY A 2 -21.04 11.80 6.16
C GLY A 2 -19.85 10.86 6.07
N GLU A 3 -18.86 11.06 6.94
CA GLU A 3 -17.75 10.13 7.10
C GLU A 3 -18.28 8.85 7.74
N ILE A 4 -18.19 7.73 7.03
CA ILE A 4 -18.45 6.40 7.59
C ILE A 4 -17.14 5.84 8.12
N SER A 5 -17.18 5.20 9.27
CA SER A 5 -15.99 4.54 9.82
C SER A 5 -15.59 3.35 8.96
N ARG A 6 -14.31 2.96 9.00
CA ARG A 6 -13.83 1.76 8.32
C ARG A 6 -14.56 0.51 8.80
N GLN A 7 -14.87 0.43 10.10
CA GLN A 7 -15.63 -0.69 10.67
C GLN A 7 -17.02 -0.77 10.05
N GLU A 8 -17.76 0.34 10.02
CA GLU A 8 -19.08 0.39 9.39
C GLU A 8 -19.02 0.06 7.90
N LEU A 9 -18.02 0.57 7.18
CA LEU A 9 -17.81 0.22 5.77
C LEU A 9 -17.61 -1.29 5.60
N MET A 10 -16.74 -1.91 6.40
CA MET A 10 -16.44 -3.33 6.28
C MET A 10 -17.62 -4.24 6.66
N THR A 11 -18.47 -3.80 7.59
CA THR A 11 -19.67 -4.53 7.98
C THR A 11 -20.79 -4.38 6.95
N ASN A 12 -20.97 -3.20 6.37
CA ASN A 12 -22.17 -2.89 5.59
C ASN A 12 -21.95 -2.86 4.08
N ARG A 13 -20.71 -2.78 3.56
CA ARG A 13 -20.45 -2.55 2.13
C ARG A 13 -21.18 -3.51 1.21
N PHE A 14 -21.21 -4.81 1.54
CA PHE A 14 -21.87 -5.81 0.69
C PHE A 14 -23.39 -5.79 0.87
N THR A 15 -23.91 -5.69 2.10
CA THR A 15 -25.35 -5.54 2.31
C THR A 15 -25.89 -4.32 1.57
N THR A 16 -25.22 -3.17 1.69
CA THR A 16 -25.60 -1.93 1.01
C THR A 16 -25.51 -2.06 -0.51
N PHE A 17 -24.41 -2.60 -1.03
CA PHE A 17 -24.23 -2.76 -2.48
C PHE A 17 -25.28 -3.70 -3.08
N PHE A 18 -25.48 -4.89 -2.51
CA PHE A 18 -26.42 -5.86 -3.05
C PHE A 18 -27.87 -5.42 -2.92
N LYS A 19 -28.23 -4.73 -1.84
CA LYS A 19 -29.55 -4.15 -1.70
C LYS A 19 -29.79 -3.05 -2.73
N LYS A 20 -28.82 -2.18 -2.96
CA LYS A 20 -28.97 -1.02 -3.84
C LYS A 20 -28.96 -1.40 -5.32
N GLU A 21 -28.04 -2.26 -5.74
CA GLU A 21 -27.82 -2.56 -7.16
C GLU A 21 -28.65 -3.74 -7.66
N PHE A 22 -29.11 -4.63 -6.75
CA PHE A 22 -29.81 -5.86 -7.12
C PHE A 22 -31.10 -6.14 -6.33
N ASP A 23 -31.49 -5.25 -5.41
CA ASP A 23 -32.62 -5.44 -4.48
C ASP A 23 -32.55 -6.73 -3.64
N LEU A 24 -31.35 -7.23 -3.37
CA LEU A 24 -31.12 -8.45 -2.61
C LEU A 24 -30.78 -8.15 -1.14
N ASN A 25 -31.50 -8.80 -0.22
CA ASN A 25 -31.14 -8.81 1.20
C ASN A 25 -30.19 -10.00 1.45
N ILE A 26 -28.94 -9.70 1.76
CA ILE A 26 -27.91 -10.70 2.02
C ILE A 26 -27.27 -10.52 3.40
N ASP A 27 -26.64 -11.59 3.90
CA ASP A 27 -25.68 -11.49 4.99
C ASP A 27 -24.34 -10.95 4.45
N GLY A 28 -24.25 -9.61 4.39
CA GLY A 28 -23.05 -8.92 3.92
C GLY A 28 -21.83 -9.11 4.82
N LEU A 29 -22.02 -9.45 6.10
CA LEU A 29 -20.90 -9.71 7.01
C LEU A 29 -20.25 -11.06 6.69
N SER A 30 -21.07 -12.10 6.48
CA SER A 30 -20.57 -13.42 6.06
C SER A 30 -19.93 -13.34 4.68
N LEU A 31 -20.57 -12.68 3.72
CA LEU A 31 -19.97 -12.47 2.39
C LEU A 31 -18.67 -11.66 2.47
N ASN A 32 -18.59 -10.67 3.36
CA ASN A 32 -17.34 -9.92 3.57
C ASN A 32 -16.21 -10.82 4.06
N ARG A 33 -16.48 -11.72 5.02
CA ARG A 33 -15.48 -12.67 5.53
C ARG A 33 -14.99 -13.58 4.41
N GLU A 34 -15.91 -14.20 3.68
CA GLU A 34 -15.58 -15.09 2.56
C GLU A 34 -14.78 -14.37 1.47
N TYR A 35 -15.20 -13.16 1.09
CA TYR A 35 -14.47 -12.33 0.15
C TYR A 35 -13.02 -12.07 0.61
N LEU A 36 -12.80 -11.75 1.90
CA LEU A 36 -11.45 -11.49 2.42
C LEU A 36 -10.61 -12.76 2.51
N GLU A 37 -11.21 -13.91 2.82
CA GLU A 37 -10.54 -15.21 2.79
C GLU A 37 -9.99 -15.48 1.39
N PHE A 38 -10.83 -15.41 0.34
CA PHE A 38 -10.37 -15.59 -1.04
C PHE A 38 -9.40 -14.50 -1.49
N LEU A 39 -9.63 -13.24 -1.13
CA LEU A 39 -8.71 -12.15 -1.49
C LEU A 39 -7.32 -12.38 -0.89
N SER A 40 -7.24 -12.98 0.29
CA SER A 40 -5.97 -13.26 1.00
C SER A 40 -5.13 -14.37 0.36
N THR A 41 -5.71 -15.22 -0.51
CA THR A 41 -4.99 -16.31 -1.17
C THR A 41 -4.28 -15.89 -2.44
N GLY A 42 -4.56 -14.70 -2.98
CA GLY A 42 -3.96 -14.22 -4.22
C GLY A 42 -2.43 -14.10 -4.12
N THR A 43 -1.71 -14.75 -5.04
CA THR A 43 -0.24 -14.78 -5.11
C THR A 43 0.32 -14.13 -6.37
N ASP A 44 -0.50 -13.44 -7.14
CA ASP A 44 -0.04 -12.73 -8.34
C ASP A 44 0.95 -11.61 -7.95
N THR A 45 2.17 -11.71 -8.47
CA THR A 45 3.22 -10.71 -8.23
C THR A 45 3.45 -9.86 -9.47
N ILE A 46 3.90 -8.63 -9.27
CA ILE A 46 4.33 -7.76 -10.36
C ILE A 46 5.63 -8.35 -10.97
N PRO A 47 5.74 -8.45 -12.31
CA PRO A 47 6.97 -8.90 -12.96
C PRO A 47 8.20 -8.12 -12.48
N GLY A 48 9.27 -8.83 -12.13
CA GLY A 48 10.52 -8.24 -11.63
C GLY A 48 10.51 -7.81 -10.16
N ALA A 49 9.38 -7.90 -9.43
CA ALA A 49 9.33 -7.46 -8.03
C ALA A 49 10.30 -8.24 -7.13
N LYS A 50 10.38 -9.56 -7.29
CA LYS A 50 11.28 -10.40 -6.49
C LYS A 50 12.75 -10.06 -6.73
N ASP A 51 13.12 -9.81 -7.98
CA ASP A 51 14.50 -9.50 -8.36
C ASP A 51 14.90 -8.11 -7.85
N LEU A 52 13.99 -7.13 -7.95
CA LEU A 52 14.17 -5.81 -7.36
C LEU A 52 14.41 -5.91 -5.85
N LEU A 53 13.49 -6.54 -5.11
CA LEU A 53 13.57 -6.66 -3.65
C LEU A 53 14.85 -7.40 -3.21
N SER A 54 15.21 -8.48 -3.93
CA SER A 54 16.45 -9.22 -3.70
C SER A 54 17.68 -8.35 -3.90
N THR A 55 17.70 -7.53 -4.95
CA THR A 55 18.82 -6.64 -5.26
C THR A 55 18.95 -5.54 -4.21
N LEU A 56 17.86 -4.84 -3.89
CA LEU A 56 17.85 -3.77 -2.89
C LEU A 56 18.34 -4.27 -1.52
N LYS A 57 17.85 -5.44 -1.08
CA LYS A 57 18.26 -6.06 0.18
C LYS A 57 19.75 -6.44 0.18
N LYS A 58 20.26 -6.98 -0.92
CA LYS A 58 21.70 -7.29 -1.07
C LYS A 58 22.58 -6.04 -1.06
N SER A 59 22.07 -4.93 -1.59
CA SER A 59 22.74 -3.63 -1.56
C SER A 59 22.64 -2.92 -0.20
N GLY A 60 22.06 -3.56 0.82
CA GLY A 60 22.00 -3.03 2.18
C GLY A 60 20.82 -2.11 2.49
N HIS A 61 19.87 -1.95 1.56
CA HIS A 61 18.68 -1.14 1.81
C HIS A 61 17.78 -1.77 2.86
N LYS A 62 17.19 -0.92 3.71
CA LYS A 62 16.07 -1.27 4.57
C LYS A 62 14.77 -1.19 3.79
N LEU A 63 13.95 -2.23 3.88
CA LEU A 63 12.74 -2.36 3.09
C LEU A 63 11.53 -2.44 4.00
N TYR A 64 10.57 -1.56 3.82
CA TYR A 64 9.36 -1.53 4.64
C TYR A 64 8.11 -1.58 3.77
N VAL A 65 7.06 -2.21 4.27
CA VAL A 65 5.72 -2.14 3.66
C VAL A 65 4.92 -1.05 4.36
N VAL A 66 4.34 -0.11 3.60
CA VAL A 66 3.36 0.85 4.12
C VAL A 66 2.04 0.71 3.36
N THR A 67 0.94 0.36 4.03
CA THR A 67 -0.31 0.01 3.33
C THR A 67 -1.60 0.47 4.02
N ASN A 68 -2.55 0.92 3.18
CA ASN A 68 -3.94 1.16 3.59
C ASN A 68 -4.79 -0.13 3.58
N GLY A 69 -4.20 -1.26 3.14
CA GLY A 69 -4.84 -2.56 3.03
C GLY A 69 -5.35 -3.11 4.37
N ILE A 70 -6.05 -4.24 4.28
CA ILE A 70 -6.57 -4.96 5.45
C ILE A 70 -5.45 -5.87 5.97
N ASP A 71 -5.14 -5.77 7.26
CA ASP A 71 -4.04 -6.47 7.92
C ASP A 71 -4.00 -7.97 7.56
N PHE A 72 -5.10 -8.67 7.83
CA PHE A 72 -5.27 -10.08 7.51
C PHE A 72 -4.91 -10.45 6.07
N VAL A 73 -5.32 -9.62 5.09
CA VAL A 73 -5.08 -9.87 3.66
C VAL A 73 -3.62 -9.63 3.31
N GLN A 74 -3.05 -8.51 3.77
CA GLN A 74 -1.67 -8.13 3.44
C GLN A 74 -0.66 -9.13 4.02
N GLU A 75 -0.86 -9.52 5.28
CA GLU A 75 -0.06 -10.51 5.99
C GLU A 75 -0.03 -11.87 5.25
N ARG A 76 -1.20 -12.38 4.86
CA ARG A 76 -1.29 -13.66 4.13
C ARG A 76 -0.67 -13.57 2.75
N ARG A 77 -0.93 -12.51 1.99
CA ARG A 77 -0.35 -12.34 0.65
C ARG A 77 1.16 -12.30 0.70
N LEU A 78 1.75 -11.52 1.62
CA LEU A 78 3.20 -11.44 1.78
C LEU A 78 3.83 -12.78 2.16
N ARG A 79 3.17 -13.57 3.02
CA ARG A 79 3.62 -14.93 3.35
C ARG A 79 3.50 -15.88 2.16
N ASN A 80 2.37 -15.87 1.46
CA ASN A 80 2.10 -16.80 0.36
C ASN A 80 2.99 -16.54 -0.87
N THR A 81 3.39 -15.28 -1.10
CA THR A 81 4.38 -14.93 -2.15
C THR A 81 5.82 -15.12 -1.69
N GLY A 82 6.05 -15.34 -0.38
CA GLY A 82 7.38 -15.36 0.23
C GLY A 82 8.06 -13.99 0.27
N PHE A 83 7.32 -12.89 0.07
CA PHE A 83 7.89 -11.54 0.08
C PHE A 83 8.15 -11.00 1.48
N ASN A 84 7.50 -11.58 2.48
CA ASN A 84 7.72 -11.23 3.89
C ASN A 84 9.20 -11.31 4.29
N SER A 85 10.01 -12.19 3.69
CA SER A 85 11.44 -12.30 4.01
C SER A 85 12.28 -11.13 3.50
N PHE A 86 11.76 -10.27 2.62
CA PHE A 86 12.50 -9.11 2.12
C PHE A 86 12.38 -7.91 3.06
N PHE A 87 11.20 -7.70 3.64
CA PHE A 87 10.90 -6.51 4.43
C PHE A 87 11.39 -6.64 5.87
N ASP A 88 11.94 -5.55 6.40
CA ASP A 88 12.34 -5.38 7.79
C ASP A 88 11.11 -5.18 8.70
N ASP A 89 10.07 -4.49 8.22
CA ASP A 89 8.80 -4.33 8.94
C ASP A 89 7.61 -4.02 8.01
N ILE A 90 6.39 -4.17 8.53
CA ILE A 90 5.11 -3.98 7.84
C ILE A 90 4.20 -3.03 8.63
N PHE A 91 3.99 -1.84 8.09
CA PHE A 91 3.15 -0.79 8.66
C PHE A 91 1.78 -0.73 7.98
N ILE A 92 0.74 -0.91 8.78
CA ILE A 92 -0.64 -1.02 8.27
C ILE A 92 -1.50 0.05 8.93
N SER A 93 -2.21 0.81 8.09
CA SER A 93 -3.10 1.91 8.53
C SER A 93 -4.07 1.51 9.66
N GLN A 94 -4.60 0.28 9.63
CA GLN A 94 -5.50 -0.23 10.66
C GLN A 94 -4.85 -0.31 12.04
N LYS A 95 -3.56 -0.64 12.10
CA LYS A 95 -2.80 -0.71 13.36
C LYS A 95 -2.36 0.67 13.82
N ILE A 96 -1.98 1.54 12.88
CA ILE A 96 -1.50 2.90 13.15
C ILE A 96 -2.65 3.86 13.53
N GLY A 97 -3.88 3.62 13.07
CA GLY A 97 -5.04 4.48 13.31
C GLY A 97 -5.16 5.67 12.35
N TYR A 98 -4.20 5.84 11.46
CA TYR A 98 -4.22 6.83 10.37
C TYR A 98 -4.00 6.13 9.03
N GLN A 99 -4.45 6.73 7.93
CA GLN A 99 -4.29 6.19 6.59
C GLN A 99 -3.50 7.13 5.71
N LYS A 100 -2.76 6.61 4.74
CA LYS A 100 -2.17 7.43 3.66
C LYS A 100 -3.30 8.17 2.92
N PRO A 101 -3.11 9.44 2.50
CA PRO A 101 -1.87 10.24 2.53
C PRO A 101 -1.67 11.08 3.81
N ASP A 102 -2.36 10.79 4.91
CA ASP A 102 -2.25 11.58 6.14
C ASP A 102 -0.81 11.58 6.67
N ALA A 103 -0.23 12.76 6.89
CA ALA A 103 1.14 12.89 7.42
C ALA A 103 1.31 12.19 8.78
N ARG A 104 0.24 12.07 9.57
CA ARG A 104 0.25 11.34 10.85
C ARG A 104 0.55 9.86 10.65
N PHE A 105 0.12 9.25 9.55
CA PHE A 105 0.46 7.85 9.26
C PHE A 105 1.98 7.70 9.13
N PHE A 106 2.60 8.47 8.24
CA PHE A 106 4.05 8.41 7.99
C PHE A 106 4.87 8.80 9.22
N LYS A 107 4.45 9.82 9.96
CA LYS A 107 5.10 10.20 11.23
C LYS A 107 5.13 9.04 12.23
N ASN A 108 4.04 8.28 12.37
CA ASN A 108 4.01 7.12 13.25
C ASN A 108 4.94 6.01 12.73
N VAL A 109 4.97 5.77 11.42
CA VAL A 109 5.92 4.83 10.81
C VAL A 109 7.36 5.19 11.17
N PHE A 110 7.77 6.45 10.95
CA PHE A 110 9.16 6.86 11.19
C PHE A 110 9.57 6.83 12.66
N ASN A 111 8.62 7.05 13.57
CA ASN A 111 8.89 6.93 15.01
C ASN A 111 9.17 5.50 15.46
N GLU A 112 8.71 4.49 14.72
CA GLU A 112 8.99 3.06 14.99
C GLU A 112 10.34 2.63 14.40
N LEU A 113 10.91 3.41 13.48
CA LEU A 113 12.20 3.12 12.87
C LEU A 113 13.34 3.60 13.78
N SER A 114 14.27 2.70 14.09
CA SER A 114 15.44 3.02 14.93
C SER A 114 16.38 4.05 14.29
N GLU A 115 16.46 4.02 12.96
CA GLU A 115 17.26 4.94 12.14
C GLU A 115 16.37 5.40 10.99
N PHE A 116 16.00 6.67 10.98
CA PHE A 116 15.22 7.28 9.92
C PHE A 116 15.81 8.64 9.55
N ASN A 117 16.01 8.84 8.26
CA ASN A 117 16.40 10.11 7.70
C ASN A 117 15.57 10.35 6.43
N PRO A 118 14.80 11.45 6.34
CA PRO A 118 13.99 11.72 5.16
C PRO A 118 14.82 11.87 3.88
N ASP A 119 16.08 12.31 3.99
CA ASP A 119 16.97 12.54 2.83
C ASP A 119 17.50 11.24 2.19
N ASP A 120 17.40 10.10 2.89
CA ASP A 120 17.78 8.77 2.38
C ASP A 120 16.58 7.80 2.30
N THR A 121 15.36 8.32 2.51
CA THR A 121 14.13 7.53 2.46
C THR A 121 13.34 7.86 1.19
N LEU A 122 12.69 6.82 0.65
CA LEU A 122 11.86 6.92 -0.54
C LEU A 122 10.55 6.15 -0.35
N ILE A 123 9.43 6.74 -0.78
CA ILE A 123 8.16 6.04 -0.94
C ILE A 123 8.01 5.54 -2.38
N VAL A 124 7.79 4.24 -2.55
CA VAL A 124 7.45 3.63 -3.85
C VAL A 124 6.00 3.17 -3.83
N GLY A 125 5.19 3.63 -4.78
CA GLY A 125 3.79 3.24 -4.87
C GLY A 125 3.13 3.57 -6.21
N ASP A 126 1.94 3.02 -6.42
CA ASP A 126 1.15 3.19 -7.64
C ASP A 126 0.05 4.26 -7.49
N SER A 127 -0.30 4.65 -6.25
CA SER A 127 -1.35 5.63 -5.99
C SER A 127 -0.79 7.05 -5.87
N LEU A 128 -1.14 7.92 -6.82
CA LEU A 128 -0.86 9.36 -6.70
C LEU A 128 -1.45 9.94 -5.41
N THR A 129 -2.70 9.62 -5.10
CA THR A 129 -3.43 10.22 -3.98
C THR A 129 -3.06 9.65 -2.62
N SER A 130 -2.53 8.43 -2.54
CA SER A 130 -2.15 7.82 -1.26
C SER A 130 -0.65 7.82 -1.06
N ASP A 131 0.12 7.32 -2.02
CA ASP A 131 1.56 7.09 -1.86
C ASP A 131 2.34 8.38 -2.15
N ILE A 132 2.11 8.98 -3.32
CA ILE A 132 2.87 10.14 -3.78
C ILE A 132 2.50 11.37 -2.96
N GLN A 133 1.20 11.67 -2.82
CA GLN A 133 0.74 12.71 -1.92
C GLN A 133 1.16 12.44 -0.47
N GLY A 134 1.25 11.17 -0.07
CA GLY A 134 1.75 10.76 1.22
C GLY A 134 3.21 11.14 1.45
N GLY A 135 4.07 10.84 0.48
CA GLY A 135 5.48 11.27 0.45
C GLY A 135 5.62 12.78 0.55
N HIS A 136 4.85 13.54 -0.26
CA HIS A 136 4.81 15.00 -0.19
C HIS A 136 4.43 15.52 1.19
N ASN A 137 3.35 14.99 1.76
CA ASN A 137 2.86 15.39 3.08
C ASN A 137 3.85 15.03 4.21
N ALA A 138 4.70 14.05 3.98
CA ALA A 138 5.75 13.60 4.88
C ALA A 138 7.12 14.24 4.59
N ASN A 139 7.24 15.08 3.54
CA ASN A 139 8.48 15.66 3.04
C ASN A 139 9.55 14.60 2.70
N ILE A 140 9.15 13.57 1.94
CA ILE A 140 9.97 12.44 1.51
C ILE A 140 9.82 12.23 0.01
N ASP A 141 10.92 11.87 -0.64
CA ASP A 141 10.92 11.58 -2.06
C ASP A 141 10.03 10.39 -2.41
N SER A 142 9.47 10.43 -3.62
CA SER A 142 8.56 9.38 -4.07
C SER A 142 8.79 8.94 -5.51
N ILE A 143 8.74 7.63 -5.73
CA ILE A 143 8.69 7.01 -7.05
C ILE A 143 7.24 6.60 -7.31
N TRP A 144 6.65 7.17 -8.37
CA TRP A 144 5.40 6.67 -8.91
C TRP A 144 5.62 5.52 -9.87
N TYR A 145 5.18 4.32 -9.48
CA TYR A 145 5.13 3.15 -10.37
C TYR A 145 3.88 3.21 -11.24
N ASN A 146 4.07 3.54 -12.52
CA ASN A 146 3.01 3.76 -13.50
C ASN A 146 3.18 2.87 -14.75
N PRO A 147 3.01 1.55 -14.64
CA PRO A 147 3.21 0.62 -15.77
C PRO A 147 2.19 0.82 -16.89
N LYS A 148 1.03 1.45 -16.58
CA LYS A 148 -0.04 1.71 -17.53
C LYS A 148 0.10 3.05 -18.26
N LEU A 149 1.16 3.83 -17.96
CA LEU A 149 1.38 5.15 -18.54
C LEU A 149 0.15 6.08 -18.37
N SER A 150 -0.50 6.00 -17.20
CA SER A 150 -1.61 6.88 -16.86
C SER A 150 -1.15 8.33 -16.84
N PRO A 151 -2.02 9.30 -17.20
CA PRO A 151 -1.66 10.71 -17.20
C PRO A 151 -1.31 11.18 -15.79
N ILE A 152 -0.29 12.03 -15.68
CA ILE A 152 0.08 12.69 -14.42
C ILE A 152 -1.03 13.69 -14.06
N ASP A 153 -1.51 13.64 -12.82
CA ASP A 153 -2.26 14.75 -12.24
C ASP A 153 -1.28 15.88 -11.92
N LYS A 154 -1.39 17.01 -12.61
CA LYS A 154 -0.50 18.17 -12.40
C LYS A 154 -0.52 18.71 -10.97
N LYS A 155 -1.51 18.34 -10.15
CA LYS A 155 -1.58 18.73 -8.74
C LYS A 155 -0.69 17.89 -7.82
N ILE A 156 -0.34 16.66 -8.24
CA ILE A 156 0.45 15.71 -7.44
C ILE A 156 1.62 15.23 -8.32
N THR A 157 2.79 15.82 -8.13
CA THR A 157 3.97 15.55 -8.97
C THR A 157 4.94 14.67 -8.20
N PRO A 158 5.18 13.40 -8.59
CA PRO A 158 6.17 12.57 -7.91
C PRO A 158 7.60 13.10 -8.12
N THR A 159 8.54 12.76 -7.24
CA THR A 159 9.96 13.07 -7.45
C THR A 159 10.47 12.34 -8.69
N TYR A 160 10.09 11.08 -8.83
CA TYR A 160 10.46 10.22 -9.94
C TYR A 160 9.25 9.41 -10.43
N GLN A 161 9.31 8.98 -11.69
CA GLN A 161 8.31 8.07 -12.26
C GLN A 161 9.02 6.94 -12.99
N VAL A 162 8.53 5.72 -12.80
CA VAL A 162 9.00 4.53 -13.51
C VAL A 162 7.81 3.74 -14.05
N ASN A 163 7.99 3.08 -15.18
CA ASN A 163 6.98 2.16 -15.74
C ASN A 163 7.39 0.68 -15.58
N ASN A 164 8.67 0.43 -15.28
CA ASN A 164 9.22 -0.87 -14.94
C ASN A 164 9.82 -0.80 -13.52
N LEU A 165 9.61 -1.85 -12.73
CA LEU A 165 10.17 -1.93 -11.38
C LEU A 165 11.71 -1.94 -11.39
N GLN A 166 12.35 -2.47 -12.44
CA GLN A 166 13.81 -2.52 -12.51
C GLN A 166 14.44 -1.13 -12.68
N ASP A 167 13.72 -0.15 -13.22
CA ASP A 167 14.24 1.22 -13.39
C ASP A 167 14.48 1.91 -12.04
N ILE A 168 13.86 1.41 -10.96
CA ILE A 168 14.12 1.89 -9.60
C ILE A 168 15.59 1.74 -9.24
N LEU A 169 16.26 0.68 -9.71
CA LEU A 169 17.68 0.44 -9.44
C LEU A 169 18.59 1.52 -10.05
N GLN A 170 18.13 2.29 -11.04
CA GLN A 170 18.89 3.40 -11.60
C GLN A 170 18.76 4.68 -10.77
N ILE A 171 17.76 4.74 -9.88
CA ILE A 171 17.47 5.89 -9.01
C ILE A 171 18.15 5.69 -7.65
N VAL A 172 18.15 4.47 -7.12
CA VAL A 172 18.64 4.14 -5.77
C VAL A 172 19.94 3.32 -5.76
N GLY A 173 20.47 2.98 -6.94
CA GLY A 173 21.68 2.15 -7.10
C GLY A 173 22.98 2.93 -7.14
#